data_AF-A0A8T5S5Y4-F1
#
_entry.id   AF-A0A8T5S5Y4-F1
#
_cell.length_a   1.000
_cell.length_b   1.000
_cell.length_c   1.000
_cell.angle_alpha   90.00
_cell.angle_beta   90.00
_cell.angle_gamma   90.00
#
_symmetry.space_group_name_H-M   'P 1'
#
loop_
_entity.id
_entity.type
_entity.pdbx_description
1 polymer ?
#
loop_
_entity_poly.entity_id
_entity_poly.type
_entity_poly.pdbx_seq_one_letter_code
_entity_poly.pdbx_strand_id
1 'polypeptide(L)'
;MAKANTPIVITKEDCHRCHELKDWLKENDVKYVERDVNDEEFVHELLHDKNFLSTFCDADGCIVNTPAVLHKGKYWFKELWGINGLRIKEAKKLFGVK
;
A
#
# COMPACT_ATOMS: atom_id res chain seq x y z
N MET A 1 -20.10 2.86 14.72
CA MET A 1 -19.02 1.93 15.10
C MET A 1 -17.87 2.13 14.13
N ALA A 2 -16.72 2.57 14.61
CA ALA A 2 -15.59 3.00 13.78
C ALA A 2 -15.03 1.82 12.98
N LYS A 3 -14.94 1.99 11.65
CA LYS A 3 -14.51 0.98 10.67
C LYS A 3 -13.06 0.56 10.93
N ALA A 4 -12.84 -0.66 11.40
CA ALA A 4 -11.54 -1.33 11.38
C ALA A 4 -11.11 -1.77 9.95
N ASN A 5 -11.39 -0.94 8.93
CA ASN A 5 -11.18 -1.25 7.50
C ASN A 5 -10.46 -0.11 6.75
N THR A 6 -9.88 0.86 7.46
CA THR A 6 -9.14 1.94 6.81
C THR A 6 -7.88 1.36 6.14
N PRO A 7 -7.71 1.52 4.82
CA PRO A 7 -6.51 1.04 4.13
C PRO A 7 -5.27 1.77 4.63
N ILE A 8 -4.16 1.04 4.72
CA ILE A 8 -2.83 1.60 5.00
C ILE A 8 -2.08 1.65 3.67
N VAL A 9 -1.62 2.83 3.29
CA VAL A 9 -0.78 3.05 2.11
C VAL A 9 0.65 3.17 2.60
N ILE A 10 1.47 2.22 2.18
CA ILE A 10 2.89 2.13 2.48
C ILE A 10 3.63 2.87 1.38
N THR A 11 4.28 3.97 1.74
CA THR A 11 5.02 4.85 0.84
C THR A 11 6.51 4.84 1.18
N LYS A 12 7.30 5.48 0.34
CA LYS A 12 8.73 5.74 0.56
C LYS A 12 8.98 7.17 0.12
N GLU A 13 9.94 7.84 0.76
CA GLU A 13 10.53 9.06 0.22
C GLU A 13 10.99 8.89 -1.24
N ASP A 14 10.79 9.95 -2.04
CA ASP A 14 11.16 10.01 -3.46
C ASP A 14 10.49 8.93 -4.35
N CYS A 15 9.21 8.64 -4.10
CA CYS A 15 8.46 7.63 -4.84
C CYS A 15 7.39 8.26 -5.73
N HIS A 16 7.67 8.41 -7.03
CA HIS A 16 6.74 8.98 -8.02
C HIS A 16 5.37 8.26 -8.02
N ARG A 17 5.37 6.93 -7.96
CA ARG A 17 4.13 6.12 -7.91
C ARG A 17 3.34 6.35 -6.61
N CYS A 18 4.03 6.64 -5.52
CA CYS A 18 3.39 6.94 -4.24
C CYS A 18 2.62 8.26 -4.32
N HIS A 19 3.20 9.29 -4.95
CA HIS A 19 2.49 10.54 -5.23
C HIS A 19 1.27 10.31 -6.12
N GLU A 20 1.42 9.59 -7.23
CA GLU A 20 0.29 9.28 -8.13
C GLU A 20 -0.89 8.59 -7.41
N LEU A 21 -0.60 7.63 -6.53
CA LEU A 21 -1.63 6.97 -5.73
C LEU A 21 -2.27 7.91 -4.71
N LYS A 22 -1.47 8.74 -4.03
CA LYS A 22 -1.97 9.69 -3.03
C LYS A 22 -2.87 10.76 -3.65
N ASP A 23 -2.49 11.28 -4.82
CA ASP A 23 -3.30 12.23 -5.57
C ASP A 23 -4.62 11.58 -5.98
N TRP A 24 -4.58 10.37 -6.55
CA TRP A 24 -5.80 9.64 -6.91
C TRP A 24 -6.73 9.40 -5.70
N LEU A 25 -6.18 8.98 -4.56
CA LEU A 25 -6.96 8.76 -3.34
C LEU A 25 -7.59 10.06 -2.83
N LYS A 26 -6.86 11.17 -2.90
CA LYS A 26 -7.34 12.50 -2.50
C LYS A 26 -8.45 12.99 -3.43
N GLU A 27 -8.30 12.83 -4.74
CA GLU A 27 -9.32 13.21 -5.73
C GLU A 27 -10.64 12.43 -5.54
N ASN A 28 -10.58 11.21 -5.00
CA ASN A 28 -11.73 10.35 -4.79
C ASN A 28 -12.24 10.34 -3.33
N ASP A 29 -11.78 11.28 -2.49
CA ASP A 29 -12.13 11.40 -1.06
C ASP A 29 -11.95 10.09 -0.26
N VAL A 30 -10.96 9.29 -0.64
CA VAL A 30 -10.68 8.01 0.02
C VAL A 30 -9.84 8.27 1.27
N LYS A 31 -10.36 7.88 2.44
CA LYS A 31 -9.62 7.94 3.69
C LYS A 31 -8.65 6.77 3.79
N TYR A 32 -7.38 7.07 4.07
CA TYR A 32 -6.31 6.10 4.27
C TYR A 32 -5.37 6.55 5.38
N VAL A 33 -4.56 5.62 5.88
CA VAL A 33 -3.42 5.89 6.76
C VAL A 33 -2.15 5.77 5.94
N GLU A 34 -1.28 6.78 5.99
CA GLU A 34 0.06 6.70 5.38
C GLU A 34 1.07 6.15 6.38
N ARG A 35 1.97 5.29 5.91
CA ARG A 35 3.12 4.78 6.64
C ARG A 35 4.33 4.77 5.72
N ASP A 36 5.45 5.31 6.17
CA ASP A 36 6.69 5.33 5.40
C ASP A 36 7.49 4.05 5.67
N VAL A 37 8.03 3.43 4.62
CA VAL A 37 8.82 2.20 4.72
C VAL A 37 10.22 2.41 5.29
N ASN A 38 10.66 3.66 5.45
CA ASN A 38 11.89 4.03 6.13
C ASN A 38 11.66 4.34 7.63
N ASP A 39 10.42 4.36 8.10
CA ASP A 39 10.11 4.51 9.52
C ASP A 39 10.48 3.24 10.28
N GLU A 40 11.47 3.32 11.17
CA GLU A 40 12.03 2.15 11.85
C GLU A 40 10.97 1.39 12.66
N GLU A 41 10.12 2.11 13.41
CA GLU A 41 9.05 1.49 14.20
C GLU A 41 8.09 0.70 13.30
N PHE A 42 7.67 1.28 12.19
CA PHE A 42 6.79 0.61 11.23
C PHE A 42 7.46 -0.56 10.52
N VAL A 43 8.75 -0.46 10.17
CA VAL A 43 9.51 -1.59 9.60
C VAL A 43 9.55 -2.75 10.58
N HIS A 44 9.80 -2.47 11.87
CA HIS A 44 9.76 -3.49 12.91
C HIS A 44 8.38 -4.16 13.00
N GLU A 45 7.29 -3.40 12.88
CA GLU A 45 5.93 -3.97 12.81
C GLU A 45 5.75 -4.88 11.58
N LEU A 46 6.21 -4.45 10.40
CA LEU A 46 6.11 -5.23 9.15
C LEU A 46 6.91 -6.53 9.20
N LEU A 47 8.11 -6.51 9.79
CA LEU A 47 8.95 -7.69 9.97
C LEU A 47 8.32 -8.71 10.93
N HIS A 48 7.36 -8.30 11.75
CA HIS A 48 6.59 -9.19 12.61
C HIS A 48 5.28 -9.67 11.97
N ASP A 49 4.86 -9.09 10.84
CA ASP A 49 3.66 -9.48 10.10
C ASP A 49 3.95 -10.65 9.14
N LYS A 50 3.36 -11.82 9.43
CA LYS A 50 3.55 -13.04 8.64
C LYS A 50 3.08 -12.90 7.19
N ASN A 51 2.04 -12.11 6.92
CA ASN A 51 1.54 -11.90 5.56
C ASN A 51 2.50 -11.02 4.78
N PHE A 52 3.09 -10.02 5.44
CA PHE A 52 4.12 -9.20 4.84
C PHE A 52 5.35 -10.04 4.50
N LEU A 53 5.88 -10.79 5.48
CA LEU A 53 7.04 -11.64 5.28
C LEU A 53 6.82 -12.63 4.12
N SER A 54 5.67 -13.29 4.08
CA SER A 54 5.36 -14.24 3.01
C SER A 54 5.14 -13.59 1.63
N THR A 55 4.89 -12.29 1.56
CA THR A 55 4.61 -11.58 0.31
C THR A 55 5.83 -10.83 -0.23
N PHE A 56 6.66 -10.28 0.66
CA PHE A 56 7.74 -9.35 0.31
C PHE A 56 9.13 -9.82 0.73
N CYS A 57 9.25 -10.86 1.55
CA CYS A 57 10.53 -11.37 2.02
C CYS A 57 10.81 -12.77 1.50
N ASP A 58 12.05 -12.99 1.08
CA ASP A 58 12.57 -14.30 0.68
C ASP A 58 13.94 -14.54 1.36
N ALA A 59 14.67 -15.59 0.98
CA ALA A 59 15.96 -15.96 1.58
C ALA A 59 17.04 -14.87 1.47
N ASP A 60 16.92 -13.97 0.47
CA ASP A 60 17.84 -12.85 0.23
C ASP A 60 17.47 -11.57 1.01
N GLY A 61 16.27 -11.49 1.59
CA GLY A 61 15.81 -10.32 2.34
C GLY A 61 14.41 -9.86 1.97
N CYS A 62 14.00 -8.72 2.57
CA CYS A 62 12.68 -8.10 2.37
C CYS A 62 12.74 -6.97 1.35
N ILE A 63 12.05 -7.11 0.22
CA ILE A 63 11.96 -6.07 -0.81
C ILE A 63 10.52 -5.57 -0.88
N VAL A 64 10.29 -4.39 -0.32
CA VAL A 64 9.01 -3.69 -0.44
C VAL A 64 9.03 -2.82 -1.69
N ASN A 65 8.25 -3.21 -2.68
CA ASN A 65 8.02 -2.34 -3.82
C ASN A 65 6.92 -1.33 -3.44
N THR A 66 7.31 -0.07 -3.27
CA THR A 66 6.37 1.01 -2.96
C THR A 66 5.76 1.63 -4.23
N PRO A 67 4.52 2.11 -4.17
CA PRO A 67 3.61 2.03 -3.02
C PRO A 67 2.92 0.66 -2.92
N ALA A 68 2.75 0.19 -1.68
CA ALA A 68 1.95 -0.98 -1.35
C ALA A 68 0.73 -0.56 -0.53
N VAL A 69 -0.36 -1.31 -0.62
CA VAL A 69 -1.59 -1.03 0.12
C VAL A 69 -1.97 -2.24 0.96
N LEU A 70 -2.04 -2.07 2.28
CA LEU A 70 -2.64 -3.04 3.18
C LEU A 70 -4.12 -2.72 3.35
N HIS A 71 -4.98 -3.56 2.79
CA HIS A 71 -6.43 -3.42 2.92
C HIS A 71 -7.07 -4.77 3.25
N LYS A 72 -7.87 -4.81 4.33
CA LYS A 72 -8.55 -6.01 4.82
C LYS A 72 -7.59 -7.20 5.05
N GLY A 73 -6.41 -6.94 5.61
CA GLY A 73 -5.38 -7.95 5.90
C GLY A 73 -4.65 -8.51 4.68
N LYS A 74 -4.84 -7.90 3.50
CA LYS A 74 -4.13 -8.28 2.27
C LYS A 74 -3.28 -7.13 1.76
N TYR A 75 -2.07 -7.45 1.31
CA TYR A 75 -1.16 -6.53 0.67
C TYR A 75 -1.39 -6.49 -0.84
N TRP A 76 -1.51 -5.29 -1.38
CA TRP A 76 -1.73 -5.02 -2.79
C TRP A 76 -0.58 -4.19 -3.33
N PHE A 77 0.09 -4.71 -4.35
CA PHE A 77 1.16 -4.00 -5.07
C PHE A 77 1.00 -4.27 -6.58
N LYS A 78 1.44 -5.43 -7.07
CA LYS A 78 1.50 -5.77 -8.50
C LYS A 78 0.16 -5.69 -9.22
N GLU A 79 -0.93 -5.89 -8.49
CA GLU A 79 -2.30 -5.87 -9.03
C GLU A 79 -2.83 -4.46 -9.22
N LEU A 80 -2.34 -3.50 -8.44
CA LEU A 80 -2.68 -2.08 -8.57
C LEU A 80 -1.83 -1.37 -9.63
N TRP A 81 -0.65 -1.90 -9.95
CA TRP A 81 0.31 -1.25 -10.83
C TRP A 81 0.44 -1.95 -12.19
N GLY A 82 0.36 -1.19 -13.27
CA GLY A 82 0.68 -1.62 -14.63
C GLY A 82 1.92 -0.93 -15.17
N ILE A 83 2.26 -1.25 -16.43
CA ILE A 83 3.35 -0.59 -17.16
C ILE A 83 3.08 0.93 -17.29
N ASN A 84 1.80 1.30 -17.41
CA ASN A 84 1.35 2.68 -17.58
C ASN A 84 0.96 3.37 -16.24
N GLY A 85 1.38 2.85 -15.08
CA GLY A 85 1.04 3.42 -13.77
C GLY A 85 -0.16 2.75 -13.08
N LEU A 86 -0.89 3.51 -12.26
CA LEU A 86 -1.99 3.04 -11.43
C LEU A 86 -3.15 2.51 -12.29
N ARG A 87 -3.53 1.26 -12.04
CA ARG A 87 -4.70 0.63 -12.67
C ARG A 87 -5.97 1.15 -12.00
N ILE A 88 -6.48 2.27 -12.49
CA ILE A 88 -7.67 2.96 -11.96
C ILE A 88 -8.85 2.01 -11.71
N LYS A 89 -9.11 1.05 -12.62
CA LYS A 89 -10.20 0.07 -12.44
C LYS A 89 -10.01 -0.81 -11.20
N GLU A 90 -8.79 -1.25 -10.92
CA GLU A 90 -8.48 -2.08 -9.77
C GLU A 90 -8.45 -1.24 -8.48
N ALA A 91 -7.91 -0.02 -8.54
CA ALA A 91 -7.98 0.93 -7.43
C ALA A 91 -9.43 1.24 -7.04
N LYS A 92 -10.31 1.53 -8.01
CA LYS A 92 -11.75 1.73 -7.76
C LYS A 92 -12.39 0.54 -7.07
N LYS A 93 -12.11 -0.69 -7.54
CA LYS A 93 -12.62 -1.92 -6.90
C LYS A 93 -12.09 -2.09 -5.48
N LEU A 94 -10.80 -1.83 -5.26
CA LEU A 94 -10.16 -2.00 -3.96
C LEU A 94 -10.72 -1.03 -2.92
N PHE A 95 -10.86 0.24 -3.29
CA PHE A 95 -11.29 1.31 -2.40
C PHE A 95 -12.81 1.54 -2.40
N GLY A 96 -13.56 0.86 -3.27
CA GLY A 96 -15.02 0.97 -3.36
C GLY A 96 -15.51 2.29 -3.97
N VAL A 97 -14.68 2.90 -4.84
CA VAL A 97 -14.99 4.14 -5.54
C VAL A 97 -15.81 3.83 -6.80
N LYS A 98 -16.92 4.54 -7.01
CA LYS A 98 -17.79 4.37 -8.20
C LYS A 98 -17.18 4.98 -9.47
#